data_AF-S6B716-F1
#
_entry.id   AF-S6B716-F1
#
_cell.length_a   1.000
_cell.length_b   1.000
_cell.length_c   1.000
_cell.angle_alpha   90.00
_cell.angle_beta   90.00
_cell.angle_gamma   90.00
#
_symmetry.space_group_name_H-M   'P 1'
#
loop_
_entity.id
_entity.type
_entity.pdbx_description
1 polymer ?
#
loop_
_entity_poly.entity_id
_entity_poly.type
_entity_poly.pdbx_seq_one_letter_code
_entity_poly.pdbx_strand_id
1 'polypeptide(L)'
;MDISSLDLSWLPSDADEQLALGFRIISNAYKTRVTSLEAEIRTVRAAAAEKAEHLAAFQKKYSSLEVQLIECTQRGNQLADENRNLVATIKKLQRDIDRLESLKRAVLHSIQEDRGDSDQDYKYYSTDDMLHSTAPRTMIELAGGDTMDTFMKRYKGKTPYSANNTPTTKLT
;
A
#
# COMPACT_ATOMS: atom_id res chain seq x y z
N MET A 1 25.28 -74.33 30.58
CA MET A 1 24.02 -75.09 30.59
C MET A 1 24.39 -76.53 30.29
N ASP A 2 24.16 -77.43 31.24
CA ASP A 2 24.39 -78.87 31.06
C ASP A 2 23.31 -79.43 30.13
N ILE A 3 23.72 -79.96 28.97
CA ILE A 3 22.83 -80.55 27.96
C ILE A 3 22.08 -81.77 28.55
N SER A 4 22.66 -82.42 29.56
CA SER A 4 22.11 -83.52 30.35
C SER A 4 20.87 -83.15 31.17
N SER A 5 20.53 -81.87 31.32
CA SER A 5 19.33 -81.39 32.02
C SER A 5 18.16 -81.05 31.08
N LEU A 6 18.36 -81.14 29.76
CA LEU A 6 17.32 -80.81 28.78
C LEU A 6 16.41 -82.02 28.57
N ASP A 7 15.12 -81.87 28.89
CA ASP A 7 14.11 -82.87 28.55
C ASP A 7 13.90 -82.89 27.03
N LEU A 8 14.36 -83.97 26.39
CA LEU A 8 14.29 -84.21 24.95
C LEU A 8 13.16 -85.19 24.58
N SER A 9 12.24 -85.49 25.51
CA SER A 9 11.11 -86.39 25.26
C SER A 9 10.17 -85.93 24.13
N TRP A 10 10.23 -84.65 23.75
CA TRP A 10 9.49 -84.07 22.62
C TRP A 10 10.12 -84.37 21.26
N LEU A 11 11.38 -84.82 21.23
CA LEU A 11 12.12 -85.07 20.02
C LEU A 11 11.87 -86.52 19.55
N PRO A 12 11.66 -86.78 18.25
CA PRO A 12 11.54 -88.13 17.73
C PRO A 12 12.74 -89.00 18.14
N SER A 13 12.52 -90.27 18.45
CA SER A 13 13.61 -91.16 18.89
C SER A 13 14.49 -91.64 17.72
N ASP A 14 13.95 -91.64 16.50
CA ASP A 14 14.67 -92.01 15.28
C ASP A 14 15.46 -90.82 14.69
N ALA A 15 16.71 -91.07 14.27
CA ALA A 15 17.61 -90.01 13.80
C ALA A 15 17.16 -89.38 12.47
N ASP A 16 16.57 -90.15 11.56
CA ASP A 16 16.07 -89.64 10.29
C ASP A 16 14.81 -88.78 10.52
N GLU A 17 13.95 -89.17 11.47
CA GLU A 17 12.80 -88.37 11.90
C GLU A 17 13.22 -87.03 12.54
N GLN A 18 14.29 -87.01 13.34
CA GLN A 18 14.86 -85.78 13.89
C GLN A 18 15.37 -84.84 12.79
N LEU A 19 16.07 -85.38 11.80
CA LEU A 19 16.55 -84.62 10.66
C LEU A 19 15.38 -84.03 9.85
N ALA A 20 14.33 -84.82 9.60
CA ALA A 20 13.11 -84.37 8.94
C ALA A 20 12.40 -83.24 9.72
N LEU A 21 12.35 -83.34 11.05
CA LEU A 21 11.82 -82.28 11.91
C LEU A 21 12.67 -81.00 11.80
N GLY A 22 14.00 -81.12 11.81
CA GLY A 22 14.92 -80.00 11.59
C GLY A 22 14.66 -79.29 10.26
N PHE A 23 14.53 -80.05 9.17
CA PHE A 23 14.16 -79.48 7.86
C PHE A 23 12.81 -78.77 7.87
N ARG A 24 11.82 -79.32 8.57
CA ARG A 24 10.49 -78.69 8.71
C ARG A 24 10.56 -77.38 9.48
N ILE A 25 11.31 -77.34 10.57
CA ILE A 25 11.53 -76.11 11.37
C ILE A 25 12.17 -75.04 10.50
N ILE A 26 13.27 -75.37 9.80
CA ILE A 26 13.97 -74.44 8.92
C ILE A 26 13.06 -73.97 7.77
N SER A 27 12.33 -74.89 7.13
CA SER A 27 11.39 -74.57 6.05
C SER A 27 10.31 -73.61 6.53
N ASN A 28 9.73 -73.86 7.71
CA ASN A 28 8.72 -72.98 8.29
C ASN A 28 9.30 -71.61 8.67
N ALA A 29 10.48 -71.57 9.30
CA ALA A 29 11.15 -70.31 9.63
C ALA A 29 11.42 -69.47 8.38
N TYR A 30 11.87 -70.11 7.30
CA TYR A 30 12.07 -69.44 6.02
C TYR A 30 10.76 -68.93 5.43
N LYS A 31 9.70 -69.74 5.40
CA LYS A 31 8.37 -69.33 4.93
C LYS A 31 7.84 -68.13 5.71
N THR A 32 7.89 -68.17 7.04
CA THR A 32 7.46 -67.06 7.90
C THR A 32 8.26 -65.81 7.61
N ARG A 33 9.59 -65.92 7.43
CA ARG A 33 10.44 -64.76 7.11
C ARG A 33 10.10 -64.17 5.74
N VAL A 34 9.90 -65.00 4.73
CA VAL A 34 9.50 -64.57 3.39
C VAL A 34 8.14 -63.87 3.42
N THR A 35 7.13 -64.46 4.07
CA THR A 35 5.80 -63.85 4.18
C THR A 35 5.85 -62.51 4.92
N SER A 36 6.65 -62.40 5.97
CA SER A 36 6.87 -61.14 6.69
C SER A 36 7.50 -60.07 5.80
N LEU A 37 8.54 -60.41 5.04
CA LEU A 37 9.20 -59.49 4.11
C LEU A 37 8.28 -59.07 2.97
N GLU A 38 7.48 -59.99 2.42
CA GLU A 38 6.49 -59.66 1.40
C GLU A 38 5.43 -58.68 1.92
N ALA A 39 4.98 -58.86 3.17
CA ALA A 39 4.05 -57.92 3.80
C ALA A 39 4.68 -56.54 3.97
N GLU A 40 5.93 -56.47 4.44
CA GLU A 40 6.67 -55.22 4.60
C GLU A 40 6.86 -54.49 3.25
N ILE A 41 7.22 -55.23 2.19
CA ILE A 41 7.32 -54.69 0.83
C ILE A 41 5.99 -54.09 0.37
N ARG A 42 4.86 -54.77 0.62
CA ARG A 42 3.53 -54.24 0.26
C ARG A 42 3.23 -52.95 1.02
N THR A 43 3.50 -52.90 2.31
CA THR A 43 3.29 -51.70 3.14
C THR A 43 4.15 -50.53 2.67
N VAL A 44 5.45 -50.76 2.42
CA VAL A 44 6.36 -49.70 1.94
C VAL A 44 5.94 -49.19 0.56
N ARG A 45 5.52 -50.08 -0.35
CA ARG A 45 5.01 -49.68 -1.67
C ARG A 45 3.74 -48.84 -1.58
N ALA A 46 2.81 -49.21 -0.70
CA ALA A 46 1.59 -48.43 -0.48
C ALA A 46 1.92 -47.02 0.04
N ALA A 47 2.80 -46.92 1.04
CA ALA A 47 3.25 -45.63 1.57
C ALA A 47 3.95 -44.78 0.50
N ALA A 48 4.79 -45.39 -0.34
CA ALA A 48 5.45 -44.69 -1.44
C ALA A 48 4.45 -44.14 -2.46
N ALA A 49 3.41 -44.91 -2.80
CA ALA A 49 2.35 -44.47 -3.72
C ALA A 49 1.55 -43.29 -3.13
N GLU A 50 1.17 -43.35 -1.85
CA GLU A 50 0.50 -42.25 -1.15
C GLU A 50 1.35 -40.97 -1.14
N LYS A 51 2.65 -41.08 -0.85
CA LYS A 51 3.56 -39.92 -0.90
C LYS A 51 3.72 -39.36 -2.31
N ALA A 52 3.73 -40.20 -3.34
CA ALA A 52 3.77 -39.75 -4.73
C ALA A 52 2.50 -38.96 -5.10
N GLU A 53 1.32 -39.41 -4.65
CA GLU A 53 0.06 -38.69 -4.84
C GLU A 53 0.07 -37.32 -4.16
N HIS A 54 0.51 -37.25 -2.91
CA HIS A 54 0.66 -35.98 -2.20
C HIS A 54 1.63 -35.03 -2.90
N LEU A 55 2.75 -35.54 -3.41
CA LEU A 55 3.73 -34.75 -4.15
C LEU A 55 3.10 -34.17 -5.42
N ALA A 56 2.35 -34.97 -6.19
CA ALA A 56 1.66 -34.49 -7.38
C ALA A 56 0.60 -33.42 -7.05
N ALA A 57 -0.15 -33.60 -5.96
CA ALA A 57 -1.12 -32.63 -5.48
C ALA A 57 -0.44 -31.31 -5.05
N PHE A 58 0.70 -31.37 -4.37
CA PHE A 58 1.47 -30.19 -3.99
C PHE A 58 2.07 -29.48 -5.20
N GLN A 59 2.61 -30.21 -6.17
CA GLN A 59 3.10 -29.63 -7.42
C GLN A 59 2.00 -28.85 -8.15
N LYS A 60 0.79 -29.42 -8.26
CA LYS A 60 -0.36 -28.73 -8.86
C LYS A 60 -0.71 -27.43 -8.11
N LYS A 61 -0.74 -27.47 -6.76
CA LYS A 61 -1.01 -26.28 -5.94
C LYS A 61 0.08 -25.23 -6.10
N TYR A 62 1.34 -25.65 -6.13
CA TYR A 62 2.49 -24.77 -6.31
C TYR A 62 2.41 -24.04 -7.66
N SER A 63 2.21 -24.77 -8.76
CA SER A 63 2.05 -24.16 -10.09
C SER A 63 0.86 -23.20 -10.16
N SER A 64 -0.26 -23.54 -9.50
CA SER A 64 -1.41 -22.63 -9.43
C SER A 64 -1.11 -21.34 -8.66
N LEU A 65 -0.38 -21.42 -7.56
CA LEU A 65 0.04 -20.26 -6.77
C LEU A 65 1.05 -19.39 -7.53
N GLU A 66 1.97 -20.01 -8.26
CA GLU A 66 2.94 -19.31 -9.10
C GLU A 66 2.24 -18.47 -10.18
N VAL A 67 1.23 -19.05 -10.85
CA VAL A 67 0.40 -18.31 -11.83
C VAL A 67 -0.34 -17.14 -11.15
N GLN A 68 -1.00 -17.38 -10.01
CA GLN A 68 -1.71 -16.31 -9.29
C GLN A 68 -0.78 -15.18 -8.83
N LEU A 69 0.45 -15.51 -8.42
CA LEU A 69 1.45 -14.52 -8.03
C LEU A 69 1.85 -13.64 -9.22
N ILE A 70 2.07 -14.24 -10.40
CA ILE A 70 2.40 -13.52 -11.63
C ILE A 70 1.24 -12.60 -12.01
N GLU A 71 0.01 -13.10 -12.04
CA GLU A 71 -1.19 -12.32 -12.36
C GLU A 71 -1.40 -11.16 -11.39
N CYS A 72 -1.27 -11.41 -10.08
CA CYS A 72 -1.40 -10.38 -9.06
C CYS A 72 -0.31 -9.30 -9.20
N THR A 73 0.93 -9.70 -9.49
CA THR A 73 2.04 -8.77 -9.71
C THR A 73 1.80 -7.91 -10.95
N GLN A 74 1.37 -8.52 -12.06
CA GLN A 74 1.05 -7.81 -13.28
C GLN A 74 -0.10 -6.81 -13.07
N ARG A 75 -1.17 -7.22 -12.39
CA ARG A 75 -2.30 -6.34 -12.05
C ARG A 75 -1.87 -5.20 -11.13
N GLY A 76 -1.02 -5.48 -10.14
CA GLY A 76 -0.46 -4.46 -9.25
C GLY A 76 0.33 -3.39 -10.02
N ASN A 77 1.16 -3.80 -10.98
CA ASN A 77 1.92 -2.88 -11.84
C ASN A 77 0.99 -2.02 -12.71
N GLN A 78 -0.03 -2.62 -13.33
CA GLN A 78 -1.01 -1.88 -14.13
C GLN A 78 -1.72 -0.79 -13.30
N LEU A 79 -2.21 -1.15 -12.11
CA LEU A 79 -2.85 -0.21 -11.20
C LEU A 79 -1.90 0.91 -10.75
N ALA A 80 -0.62 0.60 -10.53
CA ALA A 80 0.38 1.59 -10.18
C ALA A 80 0.60 2.60 -11.33
N ASP A 81 0.66 2.12 -12.58
CA ASP A 81 0.81 2.99 -13.76
C ASP A 81 -0.44 3.85 -14.01
N GLU A 82 -1.63 3.27 -13.90
CA GLU A 82 -2.90 4.01 -13.97
C GLU A 82 -2.96 5.12 -12.91
N ASN A 83 -2.58 4.81 -11.66
CA ASN A 83 -2.55 5.80 -10.59
C ASN A 83 -1.55 6.92 -10.88
N ARG A 84 -0.34 6.61 -11.38
CA ARG A 84 0.62 7.63 -11.82
C ARG A 84 0.04 8.54 -12.91
N ASN A 85 -0.66 7.97 -13.88
CA ASN A 85 -1.31 8.73 -14.97
C ASN A 85 -2.43 9.63 -14.44
N LEU A 86 -3.25 9.13 -13.51
CA LEU A 86 -4.30 9.91 -12.86
C LEU A 86 -3.72 11.07 -12.04
N VAL A 87 -2.69 10.82 -11.24
CA VAL A 87 -1.98 11.85 -10.48
C VAL A 87 -1.38 12.91 -11.40
N ALA A 88 -0.77 12.51 -12.52
CA ALA A 88 -0.25 13.44 -13.51
C ALA A 88 -1.36 14.32 -14.12
N THR A 89 -2.53 13.72 -14.38
CA THR A 89 -3.71 14.41 -14.91
C THR A 89 -4.28 15.40 -13.89
N ILE A 90 -4.43 15.01 -12.63
CA ILE A 90 -4.84 15.90 -11.53
C ILE A 90 -3.92 17.11 -11.43
N LYS A 91 -2.59 16.88 -11.45
CA LYS A 91 -1.60 17.97 -11.42
C LYS A 91 -1.68 18.90 -12.63
N LYS A 92 -2.08 18.39 -13.80
CA LYS A 92 -2.29 19.21 -15.00
C LYS A 92 -3.55 20.06 -14.86
N LEU A 93 -4.66 19.44 -14.48
CA LEU A 93 -5.93 20.13 -14.27
C LEU A 93 -5.83 21.21 -13.19
N GLN A 94 -5.11 20.96 -12.09
CA GLN A 94 -4.87 21.98 -11.06
C GLN A 94 -4.17 23.22 -11.64
N ARG A 95 -3.12 23.04 -12.44
CA ARG A 95 -2.42 24.15 -13.10
C ARG A 95 -3.34 24.91 -14.07
N ASP A 96 -4.20 24.20 -14.78
CA ASP A 96 -5.16 24.80 -15.70
C ASP A 96 -6.24 25.59 -14.94
N ILE A 97 -6.70 25.11 -13.79
CA ILE A 97 -7.58 25.84 -12.87
C ILE A 97 -6.90 27.12 -12.37
N ASP A 98 -5.67 27.03 -11.87
CA ASP A 98 -4.93 28.21 -11.35
C ASP A 98 -4.75 29.29 -12.44
N ARG A 99 -4.52 28.88 -13.70
CA ARG A 99 -4.47 29.78 -14.86
C ARG A 99 -5.82 30.43 -15.14
N LEU A 100 -6.90 29.67 -15.12
CA LEU A 100 -8.26 30.19 -15.33
C LEU A 100 -8.66 31.17 -14.22
N GLU A 101 -8.32 30.89 -12.97
CA GLU A 101 -8.54 31.81 -11.86
C GLU A 101 -7.74 33.10 -11.99
N SER A 102 -6.49 33.01 -12.47
CA SER A 102 -5.65 34.17 -12.74
C SER A 102 -6.22 35.03 -13.88
N LEU A 103 -6.68 34.39 -14.96
CA LEU A 103 -7.36 35.08 -16.06
C LEU A 103 -8.64 35.77 -15.58
N LYS A 104 -9.47 35.08 -14.80
CA LYS A 104 -10.68 35.65 -14.20
C LYS A 104 -10.35 36.90 -13.38
N ARG A 105 -9.32 36.84 -12.53
CA ARG A 105 -8.87 37.99 -11.73
C ARG A 105 -8.42 39.16 -12.62
N ALA A 106 -7.62 38.89 -13.65
CA ALA A 106 -7.14 39.91 -14.59
C ALA A 106 -8.30 40.58 -15.35
N VAL A 107 -9.27 39.79 -15.84
CA VAL A 107 -10.46 40.30 -16.53
C VAL A 107 -11.32 41.16 -15.61
N LEU A 108 -11.59 40.71 -14.38
CA LEU A 108 -12.35 41.50 -13.41
C LEU A 108 -11.65 42.81 -13.04
N HIS A 109 -10.32 42.80 -12.93
CA HIS A 109 -9.53 43.99 -12.68
C HIS A 109 -9.60 44.98 -13.85
N SER A 110 -9.42 44.50 -15.08
CA SER A 110 -9.54 45.34 -16.28
C SER A 110 -10.92 45.99 -16.42
N ILE A 111 -12.02 45.27 -16.11
CA ILE A 111 -13.38 45.84 -16.12
C ILE A 111 -13.55 46.93 -15.04
N GLN A 112 -12.90 46.78 -13.89
CA GLN A 112 -12.95 47.77 -12.81
C GLN A 112 -12.13 49.02 -13.13
N GLU A 113 -10.96 48.86 -13.74
CA GLU A 113 -10.13 49.97 -14.18
C GLU A 113 -10.81 50.80 -15.29
N ASP A 114 -11.45 50.14 -16.26
CA ASP A 114 -12.17 50.81 -17.35
C ASP A 114 -13.37 51.65 -16.85
N ARG A 115 -14.01 51.21 -15.75
CA ARG A 115 -15.04 51.99 -15.04
C ARG A 115 -14.46 53.17 -14.24
N GLY A 116 -13.28 53.00 -13.66
CA GLY A 116 -12.62 54.04 -12.87
C GLY A 116 -12.09 55.20 -13.72
N ASP A 117 -11.61 54.91 -14.93
CA ASP A 117 -11.10 55.92 -15.86
C ASP A 117 -12.24 56.73 -16.51
N SER A 118 -13.36 56.07 -16.82
CA SER A 118 -14.57 56.76 -17.27
C SER A 118 -15.18 57.63 -16.16
N ASP A 119 -15.29 57.15 -14.91
CA ASP A 119 -15.77 57.98 -13.77
C ASP A 119 -14.84 59.16 -13.43
N GLN A 120 -13.53 59.04 -13.66
CA GLN A 120 -12.57 60.15 -13.52
C GLN A 120 -12.68 61.17 -14.65
N ASP A 121 -12.86 60.73 -15.90
CA ASP A 121 -13.03 61.62 -17.05
C ASP A 121 -14.38 62.38 -16.97
N TYR A 122 -15.44 61.73 -16.47
CA TYR A 122 -16.71 62.40 -16.13
C TYR A 122 -16.57 63.45 -15.02
N LYS A 123 -15.62 63.28 -14.11
CA LYS A 123 -15.34 64.26 -13.05
C LYS A 123 -14.46 65.41 -13.55
N TYR A 124 -13.55 65.15 -14.48
CA TYR A 124 -12.67 66.16 -15.09
C TYR A 124 -13.41 67.10 -16.05
N TYR A 125 -14.50 66.63 -16.69
CA TYR A 125 -15.44 67.49 -17.44
C TYR A 125 -16.61 68.01 -16.60
N SER A 126 -16.64 67.76 -15.29
CA SER A 126 -17.65 68.32 -14.40
C SER A 126 -17.39 69.82 -14.23
N THR A 127 -18.31 70.62 -14.78
CA THR A 127 -18.23 72.09 -14.89
C THR A 127 -18.19 72.83 -13.55
N ASP A 128 -18.33 72.12 -12.43
CA ASP A 128 -18.32 72.70 -11.07
C ASP A 128 -16.91 73.09 -10.57
N ASP A 129 -15.84 72.44 -11.05
CA ASP A 129 -14.48 72.71 -10.50
C ASP A 129 -13.84 73.99 -11.06
N MET A 130 -14.23 74.42 -12.27
CA MET A 130 -13.81 75.72 -12.83
C MET A 130 -14.42 76.92 -12.08
N LEU A 131 -15.56 76.74 -11.41
CA LEU A 131 -16.27 77.82 -10.72
C LEU A 131 -15.56 78.27 -9.43
N HIS A 132 -14.72 77.41 -8.85
CA HIS A 132 -14.02 77.67 -7.59
C HIS A 132 -12.64 78.32 -7.78
N SER A 133 -12.05 78.21 -8.97
CA SER A 133 -10.75 78.81 -9.34
C SER A 133 -10.83 80.33 -9.56
N THR A 134 -11.99 80.85 -9.94
CA THR A 134 -12.20 82.28 -10.24
C THR A 134 -12.64 83.10 -9.03
N ALA A 135 -12.85 82.46 -7.87
CA ALA A 135 -13.18 83.15 -6.63
C ALA A 135 -11.89 83.67 -5.94
N PRO A 136 -11.68 85.00 -5.84
CA PRO A 136 -10.55 85.53 -5.11
C PRO A 136 -10.65 85.15 -3.62
N ARG A 137 -9.70 84.33 -3.15
CA ARG A 137 -9.50 84.05 -1.72
C ARG A 137 -8.96 85.30 -1.02
N THR A 138 -9.84 86.19 -0.60
CA THR A 138 -9.50 87.18 0.42
C THR A 138 -9.43 86.48 1.78
N MET A 139 -8.25 86.58 2.41
CA MET A 139 -8.00 86.36 3.85
C MET A 139 -8.08 84.91 4.38
N ILE A 140 -7.16 84.04 3.96
CA ILE A 140 -6.67 82.90 4.78
C ILE A 140 -5.14 82.91 4.70
N GLU A 141 -4.56 83.87 5.40
CA GLU A 141 -3.15 83.88 5.77
C GLU A 141 -3.15 83.74 7.29
N LEU A 142 -3.24 82.51 7.79
CA LEU A 142 -2.86 82.14 9.16
C LEU A 142 -2.91 80.60 9.30
N ALA A 143 -1.79 80.01 9.73
CA ALA A 143 -1.55 78.58 10.03
C ALA A 143 -1.43 77.67 8.78
N GLY A 144 -0.22 77.43 8.27
CA GLY A 144 0.78 76.54 8.89
C GLY A 144 0.52 75.12 8.36
N GLY A 145 1.23 74.64 7.35
CA GLY A 145 2.61 74.18 7.51
C GLY A 145 2.58 72.69 7.87
N ASP A 146 2.85 71.84 6.88
CA ASP A 146 2.84 70.38 6.89
C ASP A 146 3.44 69.72 8.16
N THR A 147 3.11 68.44 8.43
CA THR A 147 4.09 67.31 8.36
C THR A 147 3.79 66.09 9.26
N MET A 148 4.33 64.95 8.80
CA MET A 148 4.88 63.78 9.52
C MET A 148 4.01 62.96 10.49
N ASP A 149 2.87 63.42 10.98
CA ASP A 149 2.13 62.64 12.00
C ASP A 149 1.23 61.54 11.39
N THR A 150 0.67 61.80 10.20
CA THR A 150 -0.18 60.85 9.46
C THR A 150 0.63 59.70 8.84
N PHE A 151 1.93 59.87 8.65
CA PHE A 151 2.81 58.88 8.02
C PHE A 151 3.24 57.77 8.99
N MET A 152 3.47 58.08 10.28
CA MET A 152 4.00 57.13 11.27
C MET A 152 2.97 56.17 11.88
N LYS A 153 1.67 56.50 11.83
CA LYS A 153 0.61 55.65 12.44
C LYS A 153 0.23 54.41 11.64
N ARG A 154 0.65 54.30 10.37
CA ARG A 154 0.33 53.16 9.48
C ARG A 154 1.19 51.90 9.68
N TYR A 155 2.24 51.93 10.49
CA TYR A 155 3.18 50.80 10.59
C TYR A 155 3.66 50.50 12.01
N LYS A 156 2.80 49.97 12.90
CA LYS A 156 3.22 49.06 13.99
C LYS A 156 2.10 48.09 14.36
N GLY A 157 2.16 46.88 13.80
CA GLY A 157 1.24 45.79 14.09
C GLY A 157 1.61 44.96 15.33
N LYS A 158 0.66 44.08 15.74
CA LYS A 158 0.82 42.68 16.17
C LYS A 158 -0.45 42.20 16.88
N THR A 159 -1.09 41.15 16.36
CA THR A 159 -2.07 40.32 17.08
C THR A 159 -1.57 38.87 17.07
N PRO A 160 -1.48 38.17 18.23
CA PRO A 160 -1.21 36.74 18.25
C PRO A 160 -2.46 35.94 18.68
N TYR A 161 -2.88 34.97 17.86
CA TYR A 161 -3.84 33.91 18.19
C TYR A 161 -3.69 32.83 17.11
N SER A 162 -3.70 31.52 17.33
CA SER A 162 -3.44 30.62 18.45
C SER A 162 -3.31 29.23 17.80
N ALA A 163 -2.51 28.36 18.39
CA ALA A 163 -2.19 27.03 17.87
C ALA A 163 -3.31 25.97 18.10
N ASN A 164 -3.14 24.84 17.40
CA ASN A 164 -3.48 23.45 17.75
C ASN A 164 -4.84 22.84 17.33
N ASN A 165 -4.82 21.81 16.47
CA ASN A 165 -4.76 20.38 16.88
C ASN A 165 -4.95 19.39 15.71
N THR A 166 -4.10 18.37 15.63
CA THR A 166 -4.23 17.14 14.82
C THR A 166 -4.39 15.93 15.76
N PRO A 167 -5.29 14.97 15.51
CA PRO A 167 -5.36 13.73 16.30
C PRO A 167 -4.49 12.62 15.69
N THR A 168 -3.62 12.01 16.50
CA THR A 168 -2.91 10.76 16.21
C THR A 168 -3.66 9.57 16.82
N THR A 169 -4.09 8.63 15.98
CA THR A 169 -4.61 7.32 16.40
C THR A 169 -3.45 6.34 16.56
N LYS A 170 -3.27 5.80 17.77
CA LYS A 170 -2.41 4.64 18.02
C LYS A 170 -3.27 3.38 18.02
N LEU A 171 -2.88 2.40 17.20
CA LEU A 171 -3.36 1.02 17.26
C LEU A 171 -2.81 0.34 18.52
N THR A 172 -3.68 -0.43 19.17
CA THR A 172 -3.31 -1.60 19.99
C THR A 172 -4.22 -2.74 19.60
#